data_AF-A0A940KTK3-F1
#
_entry.id   AF-A0A940KTK3-F1
#
_cell.length_a   1.000
_cell.length_b   1.000
_cell.length_c   1.000
_cell.angle_alpha   90.00
_cell.angle_beta   90.00
_cell.angle_gamma   90.00
#
_symmetry.space_group_name_H-M   'P 1'
#
loop_
_entity.id
_entity.type
_entity.pdbx_description
1 polymer ?
#
loop_
_entity_poly.entity_id
_entity_poly.type
_entity_poly.pdbx_seq_one_letter_code
_entity_poly.pdbx_strand_id
1 'polypeptide(L)' 'AIKHNEFTEENPLHIKVAANENFLYVSNNFKPKPYAVNSTGIGLKNLNSRYRILFQKDIRIERTRENFTVKLPLIT' A
#
# COMPACT_ATOMS: atom_id res chain seq x y z
N ALA A 1 5.42 -0.22 1.87
CA ALA A 1 6.46 0.10 0.89
C ALA A 1 7.87 -0.19 1.44
N ILE A 2 8.45 0.67 2.29
CA ILE A 2 9.89 0.65 2.67
C ILE A 2 10.38 -0.71 3.21
N LYS A 3 9.68 -1.30 4.19
CA LYS A 3 10.12 -2.54 4.86
C LYS A 3 10.21 -3.76 3.93
N HIS A 4 9.39 -3.79 2.88
CA HIS A 4 9.17 -4.99 2.06
C HIS A 4 9.73 -4.88 0.63
N ASN A 5 10.10 -3.66 0.20
CA ASN A 5 10.68 -3.44 -1.11
C ASN A 5 12.19 -3.29 -1.05
N GLU A 6 12.84 -3.76 -2.11
CA GLU A 6 14.21 -3.44 -2.44
C GLU A 6 14.26 -2.16 -3.29
N PHE A 7 15.21 -1.28 -2.97
CA PHE A 7 15.44 -0.04 -3.69
C PHE A 7 16.91 0.36 -3.53
N THR A 8 17.48 0.95 -4.57
CA THR A 8 18.85 1.50 -4.62
C THR A 8 18.80 2.88 -5.29
N GLU A 9 19.91 3.61 -5.34
CA GLU A 9 19.96 4.89 -6.07
C GLU A 9 19.67 4.70 -7.58
N GLU A 10 20.19 3.62 -8.17
CA GLU A 10 19.96 3.25 -9.58
C GLU A 10 18.53 2.75 -9.84
N ASN A 11 17.87 2.23 -8.80
CA ASN A 11 16.53 1.67 -8.86
C ASN A 11 15.69 2.19 -7.69
N PRO A 12 15.29 3.47 -7.71
CA PRO A 12 14.64 4.09 -6.57
C PRO A 12 13.23 3.56 -6.33
N LEU A 13 12.78 3.71 -5.08
CA LEU A 13 11.39 3.48 -4.71
C LEU A 13 10.56 4.70 -5.13
N HIS A 14 9.69 4.52 -6.11
CA HIS A 14 8.75 5.55 -6.53
C HIS A 14 7.43 5.37 -5.81
N ILE A 15 7.04 6.37 -5.02
CA ILE A 15 5.73 6.42 -4.38
C ILE A 15 4.87 7.42 -5.14
N LYS A 16 3.70 6.98 -5.60
CA LYS A 16 2.69 7.81 -6.24
C LYS A 16 1.46 7.88 -5.35
N VAL A 17 1.02 9.10 -5.08
CA VAL A 17 -0.25 9.38 -4.39
C VAL A 17 -1.16 10.08 -5.38
N ALA A 18 -2.36 9.54 -5.58
CA ALA A 18 -3.36 10.10 -6.47
C ALA A 18 -4.75 9.91 -5.85
N ALA A 19 -5.71 10.76 -6.19
CA ALA A 19 -7.08 10.61 -5.73
C ALA A 19 -8.05 10.73 -6.92
N ASN A 20 -9.19 10.06 -6.82
CA ASN A 20 -10.38 10.38 -7.59
C ASN A 20 -11.55 10.60 -6.63
N GLU A 21 -12.77 10.73 -7.15
CA GLU A 21 -13.97 11.01 -6.36
C GLU A 21 -14.21 10.02 -5.21
N ASN A 22 -13.78 8.76 -5.37
CA ASN A 22 -14.13 7.68 -4.45
C ASN A 22 -12.96 7.18 -3.60
N PHE A 23 -11.72 7.31 -4.08
CA PHE A 23 -10.56 6.67 -3.45
C PHE A 23 -9.30 7.53 -3.51
N LEU A 24 -8.51 7.47 -2.44
CA LEU A 24 -7.10 7.81 -2.42
C LEU A 24 -6.28 6.55 -2.76
N TYR A 25 -5.41 6.66 -3.75
CA TYR A 25 -4.53 5.62 -4.25
C TYR A 25 -3.12 5.92 -3.77
N VAL A 26 -2.55 5.02 -2.99
CA VAL A 26 -1.14 5.05 -2.58
C VAL A 26 -0.44 3.87 -3.24
N SER A 27 0.39 4.15 -4.25
CA SER A 27 1.07 3.14 -5.06
C SER A 27 2.59 3.25 -4.92
N ASN A 28 3.27 2.12 -4.96
CA ASN A 28 4.72 2.08 -5.16
C ASN A 28 5.10 1.06 -6.25
N ASN A 29 6.22 1.29 -6.94
CA ASN A 29 6.82 0.26 -7.79
C ASN A 29 7.12 -0.98 -6.94
N PHE A 30 6.81 -2.18 -7.46
CA PHE A 30 6.81 -3.41 -6.71
C PHE A 30 8.06 -4.23 -6.99
N LYS A 31 8.98 -4.21 -6.03
CA LYS A 31 10.25 -4.97 -6.07
C LYS A 31 10.42 -5.63 -4.70
N PRO A 32 9.73 -6.76 -4.46
CA PRO A 32 9.79 -7.41 -3.16
C PRO A 32 11.23 -7.86 -2.90
N LYS A 33 11.71 -7.67 -1.66
CA LYS A 33 13.02 -8.21 -1.26
C LYS A 33 13.05 -9.73 -1.50
N PRO A 34 14.15 -10.28 -2.04
CA PRO A 34 14.23 -11.71 -2.37
C PRO A 34 14.30 -12.61 -1.12
N TYR A 35 14.61 -12.05 0.03
CA TYR A 35 14.66 -12.74 1.32
C TYR A 35 13.43 -12.45 2.17
N ALA A 36 13.07 -13.42 3.02
CA ALA A 36 11.98 -13.27 3.98
C ALA A 36 12.29 -12.13 4.96
N VAL A 37 11.42 -11.12 4.99
CA VAL A 37 11.50 -10.03 5.97
C VAL A 37 10.60 -10.39 7.14
N ASN A 38 11.17 -10.43 8.35
CA ASN A 38 10.38 -10.57 9.57
C ASN A 38 9.31 -9.47 9.63
N SER A 39 8.06 -9.87 9.43
CA SER A 39 6.91 -8.99 9.41
C SER A 39 5.77 -9.66 10.13
N THR A 40 5.14 -8.91 11.03
CA THR A 40 3.97 -9.36 11.77
C THR A 40 2.71 -9.35 10.90
N GLY A 41 2.77 -8.81 9.66
CA GLY A 41 1.63 -8.72 8.75
C GLY A 41 0.52 -7.77 9.22
N ILE A 42 0.69 -7.11 10.37
CA ILE A 42 -0.38 -6.33 11.01
C ILE A 42 -0.64 -4.98 10.36
N GLY A 43 0.29 -4.44 9.55
CA GLY A 43 0.18 -3.07 9.04
C GLY A 43 -1.08 -2.83 8.20
N LEU A 44 -1.29 -3.65 7.17
CA LEU A 44 -2.48 -3.55 6.30
C LEU A 44 -3.75 -3.95 7.05
N LYS A 45 -3.66 -4.95 7.94
CA LYS A 45 -4.78 -5.36 8.80
C LYS A 45 -5.22 -4.21 9.71
N ASN A 46 -4.27 -3.53 10.36
CA ASN A 46 -4.54 -2.39 11.23
C ASN A 46 -5.13 -1.21 10.46
N LEU A 47 -4.61 -0.94 9.25
CA LEU A 47 -5.16 0.10 8.39
C LEU A 47 -6.62 -0.22 7.99
N ASN A 48 -6.89 -1.47 7.58
CA ASN A 48 -8.25 -1.89 7.24
C ASN A 48 -9.19 -1.83 8.45
N SER A 49 -8.76 -2.32 9.62
CA SER A 49 -9.56 -2.26 10.85
C SER A 49 -9.93 -0.83 11.23
N ARG A 50 -9.00 0.13 11.10
CA ARG A 50 -9.28 1.55 11.37
C ARG A 50 -10.35 2.10 10.42
N TYR A 51 -10.24 1.80 9.13
CA TYR A 51 -11.23 2.21 8.14
C TYR A 51 -12.61 1.60 8.40
N ARG A 52 -12.65 0.32 8.80
CA ARG A 52 -13.91 -0.36 9.14
C ARG A 52 -14.56 0.20 10.39
N ILE A 53 -13.79 0.47 11.45
CA ILE A 53 -14.31 1.00 12.72
C ILE A 53 -14.84 2.43 12.55
N LEU A 54 -14.07 3.29 11.87
CA LEU A 54 -14.38 4.72 11.82
C LEU A 54 -15.39 5.06 10.71
N PHE A 55 -15.36 4.32 9.60
CA PHE A 55 -16.08 4.70 8.38
C PHE A 55 -16.94 3.59 7.80
N GLN A 56 -16.94 2.38 8.41
CA GLN A 56 -17.63 1.20 7.89
C GLN A 56 -17.28 0.85 6.44
N LYS A 57 -16.07 1.21 6.00
CA LYS A 57 -15.55 0.89 4.66
C LYS A 57 -14.27 0.06 4.78
N ASP A 58 -14.03 -0.81 3.80
CA ASP A 58 -12.79 -1.59 3.69
C ASP A 58 -11.81 -0.92 2.70
N ILE A 59 -10.51 -1.04 2.98
CA ILE A 59 -9.46 -0.68 2.02
C ILE A 59 -9.35 -1.75 0.94
N ARG A 60 -8.86 -1.37 -0.24
CA ARG A 60 -8.56 -2.34 -1.31
C ARG A 60 -7.06 -2.40 -1.56
N ILE A 61 -6.56 -3.59 -1.80
CA ILE A 61 -5.14 -3.82 -2.10
C ILE A 61 -5.08 -4.42 -3.50
N GLU A 62 -4.31 -3.80 -4.37
CA GLU A 62 -4.03 -4.28 -5.72
C GLU A 62 -2.54 -4.47 -5.88
N ARG A 63 -2.18 -5.62 -6.43
CA ARG A 63 -0.79 -5.98 -6.70
C ARG A 63 -0.69 -6.44 -8.14
N THR A 64 0.15 -5.77 -8.90
CA THR A 64 0.54 -6.18 -10.24
C THR A 64 2.00 -6.63 -10.22
N ARG A 65 2.54 -7.02 -11.38
CA ARG A 65 3.97 -7.33 -11.52
C ARG A 65 4.85 -6.11 -11.23
N GLU A 66 4.35 -4.91 -11.52
CA GLU A 66 5.13 -3.68 -11.48
C GLU A 66 4.79 -2.78 -10.29
N ASN A 67 3.59 -2.91 -9.72
CA ASN A 67 3.07 -1.97 -8.73
C ASN A 67 2.35 -2.67 -7.58
N PHE A 68 2.47 -2.05 -6.40
CA PHE A 68 1.67 -2.37 -5.23
C PHE A 68 0.90 -1.13 -4.83
N THR A 69 -0.43 -1.23 -4.86
CA THR A 69 -1.34 -0.11 -4.65
C THR A 69 -2.30 -0.41 -3.51
N VAL A 70 -2.40 0.51 -2.56
CA VAL A 70 -3.45 0.53 -1.55
C VAL A 70 -4.46 1.62 -1.93
N LYS A 71 -5.73 1.25 -2.04
CA LYS A 71 -6.85 2.16 -2.28
C LYS A 71 -7.59 2.37 -0.97
N LEU A 72 -7.64 3.61 -0.52
CA LEU A 72 -8.34 4.05 0.67
C LEU A 72 -9.62 4.77 0.25
N PRO A 73 -10.81 4.33 0.67
CA PRO A 73 -12.04 5.05 0.38
C PRO A 73 -11.93 6.50 0.88
N LEU A 74 -12.28 7.47 0.05
CA LEU A 74 -12.43 8.84 0.52
C LEU A 74 -13.67 8.94 1.41
N ILE A 75 -13.56 9.83 2.39
CA ILE A 75 -14.60 10.10 3.37
C ILE A 75 -14.97 11.56 3.14
N THR A 76 -16.24 11.77 2.81
CA THR A 76 -16.91 13.07 2.70
C THR A 76 -17.87 13.20 3.87
#